data_AF-A0A971R4C6-F1
#
_entry.id   AF-A0A971R4C6-F1
#
_cell.length_a   1.000
_cell.length_b   1.000
_cell.length_c   1.000
_cell.angle_alpha   90.00
_cell.angle_beta   90.00
_cell.angle_gamma   90.00
#
_symmetry.space_group_name_H-M   'P 1'
#
loop_
_entity.id
_entity.type
_entity.pdbx_description
1 polymer ?
#
loop_
_entity_poly.entity_id
_entity_poly.type
_entity_poly.pdbx_seq_one_letter_code
_entity_poly.pdbx_strand_id
1 'polypeptide(L)'
;MRQQRWADLSLLLVTLVWGGTFVMVKGATETFPVWAFLALRFGLAALVLLPFGWQRLRRLGWRGWGAGALIGLALLAGYAFQTLGLQYTTASKAGFITGLSVAIVPLLSALLLRQRPKYAALVGVALAVVGLALLSLTNGGETTGELQRISEGDVLVLLCAVSFALHIVAVGALGSRHDYLALTIVQVFTVALLSGVVSLFVDLPWPALQANTLFAAAFTGVLATAVAFLVQTAMQRFTTPTHTALIFTAEPVFAALFGVLLAGDVMTPLGLMGGVLILLGTLISELPWDQRAARLISRFLAPHYVSIVILLALGLLDPHGWWYGLAWVVGLALPVVGLALLVLKRALRQGRISDWHITERTERLQWRLVASSLGLSLLPVLVLALLDGPRYLLMAFGATLVLVLINTAITVWWKVSQHVSGIALGATLITGVVGPTLIPVLLLIPLVAWARVRGEAHTVPQTIAGGTIGVGVALLALRLFGLV
;
A
#
# COMPACT_ATOMS: atom_id res chain seq x y z
N MET A 1 -20.67 -16.37 -1.00
CA MET A 1 -19.29 -16.57 -0.48
C MET A 1 -18.33 -17.19 -1.50
N ARG A 2 -18.63 -18.35 -2.12
CA ARG A 2 -17.73 -18.97 -3.13
C ARG A 2 -17.50 -18.07 -4.36
N GLN A 3 -18.54 -17.49 -4.93
CA GLN A 3 -18.45 -16.59 -6.09
C GLN A 3 -17.62 -15.32 -5.83
N GLN A 4 -17.75 -14.73 -4.63
CA GLN A 4 -16.97 -13.56 -4.23
C GLN A 4 -15.48 -13.90 -4.12
N ARG A 5 -15.10 -15.02 -3.50
CA ARG A 5 -13.70 -15.45 -3.43
C ARG A 5 -13.08 -15.68 -4.81
N TRP A 6 -13.85 -16.24 -5.76
CA TRP A 6 -13.39 -16.37 -7.14
C TRP A 6 -13.22 -15.02 -7.82
N ALA A 7 -14.16 -14.09 -7.62
CA ALA A 7 -14.04 -12.73 -8.13
C ALA A 7 -12.78 -12.04 -7.58
N ASP A 8 -12.54 -12.14 -6.28
CA ASP A 8 -11.38 -11.53 -5.62
C ASP A 8 -10.07 -12.12 -6.15
N LEU A 9 -9.99 -13.46 -6.26
CA LEU A 9 -8.81 -14.14 -6.82
C LEU A 9 -8.58 -13.77 -8.28
N SER A 10 -9.63 -13.75 -9.10
CA SER A 10 -9.53 -13.36 -10.51
C SER A 10 -9.07 -11.91 -10.68
N LEU A 11 -9.59 -10.98 -9.86
CA LEU A 11 -9.17 -9.58 -9.88
C LEU A 11 -7.72 -9.41 -9.41
N LEU A 12 -7.28 -10.19 -8.41
CA LEU A 12 -5.89 -10.21 -7.97
C LEU A 12 -4.94 -10.79 -9.05
N LEU A 13 -5.39 -11.80 -9.80
CA LEU A 13 -4.62 -12.31 -10.94
C LEU A 13 -4.52 -11.26 -12.06
N VAL A 14 -5.55 -10.46 -12.28
CA VAL A 14 -5.51 -9.34 -13.22
C VAL A 14 -4.45 -8.32 -12.80
N THR A 15 -4.38 -7.95 -11.52
CA THR A 15 -3.38 -6.98 -11.03
C THR A 15 -1.97 -7.54 -11.08
N LEU A 16 -1.80 -8.85 -10.89
CA LEU A 16 -0.54 -9.55 -11.10
C LEU A 16 -0.10 -9.45 -12.57
N VAL A 17 -1.01 -9.72 -13.51
CA VAL A 17 -0.73 -9.59 -14.95
C VAL A 17 -0.35 -8.14 -15.29
N TRP A 18 -1.11 -7.15 -14.82
CA TRP A 18 -0.82 -5.73 -15.03
C TRP A 18 0.53 -5.31 -14.45
N GLY A 19 0.87 -5.72 -13.23
CA GLY A 19 2.18 -5.47 -12.63
C GLY A 19 3.33 -6.03 -13.47
N GLY A 20 3.16 -7.21 -14.08
CA GLY A 20 4.17 -7.78 -14.98
C GLY A 20 4.36 -7.00 -16.29
N THR A 21 3.34 -6.26 -16.74
CA THR A 21 3.43 -5.53 -18.02
C THR A 21 4.45 -4.42 -18.02
N PHE A 22 4.75 -3.79 -16.87
CA PHE A 22 5.74 -2.71 -16.80
C PHE A 22 7.12 -3.16 -17.29
N VAL A 23 7.55 -4.36 -16.88
CA VAL A 23 8.83 -4.96 -17.31
C VAL A 23 8.80 -5.29 -18.80
N MET A 24 7.72 -5.92 -19.27
CA MET A 24 7.58 -6.31 -20.67
C MET A 24 7.55 -5.12 -21.63
N VAL A 25 6.80 -4.06 -21.27
CA VAL A 25 6.69 -2.85 -22.07
C VAL A 25 8.02 -2.10 -22.09
N LYS A 26 8.71 -1.98 -20.96
CA LYS A 26 10.05 -1.36 -20.91
C LYS A 26 11.01 -2.02 -21.90
N GLY A 27 11.17 -3.35 -21.82
CA GLY A 27 12.04 -4.09 -22.74
C GLY A 27 11.58 -4.03 -24.21
N ALA A 28 10.27 -3.95 -24.48
CA ALA A 28 9.76 -3.76 -25.83
C ALA A 28 10.10 -2.37 -26.39
N THR A 29 10.00 -1.32 -25.57
CA THR A 29 10.28 0.07 -25.98
C THR A 29 11.77 0.38 -26.19
N GLU A 30 12.67 -0.51 -25.78
CA GLU A 30 14.09 -0.43 -26.09
C GLU A 30 14.40 -0.87 -27.52
N THR A 31 13.53 -1.68 -28.13
CA THR A 31 13.76 -2.32 -29.44
C THR A 31 12.72 -1.94 -30.49
N PHE A 32 11.62 -1.31 -30.09
CA PHE A 32 10.51 -0.97 -30.98
C PHE A 32 9.89 0.39 -30.60
N PRO A 33 9.48 1.21 -31.59
CA PRO A 33 8.89 2.53 -31.34
C PRO A 33 7.60 2.48 -30.52
N VAL A 34 7.38 3.51 -29.71
CA VAL A 34 6.30 3.56 -28.71
C VAL A 34 4.90 3.56 -29.34
N TRP A 35 4.65 4.42 -30.34
CA TRP A 35 3.31 4.51 -30.93
C TRP A 35 2.97 3.27 -31.76
N ALA A 36 3.95 2.71 -32.46
CA ALA A 36 3.83 1.45 -33.18
C ALA A 36 3.52 0.30 -32.22
N PHE A 37 4.21 0.21 -31.08
CA PHE A 37 3.93 -0.78 -30.04
C PHE A 37 2.51 -0.67 -29.48
N LEU A 38 2.05 0.56 -29.19
CA LEU A 38 0.69 0.81 -28.73
C LEU A 38 -0.34 0.41 -29.78
N ALA A 39 -0.11 0.74 -31.05
CA ALA A 39 -1.00 0.36 -32.15
C ALA A 39 -1.13 -1.17 -32.25
N LEU A 40 -0.02 -1.91 -32.14
CA LEU A 40 -0.01 -3.37 -32.14
C LEU A 40 -0.76 -3.93 -30.93
N ARG A 41 -0.42 -3.48 -29.71
CA ARG A 41 -1.05 -3.93 -28.45
C ARG A 41 -2.57 -3.75 -28.49
N PHE A 42 -3.03 -2.53 -28.78
CA PHE A 42 -4.45 -2.20 -28.75
C PHE A 42 -5.20 -2.73 -29.97
N GLY A 43 -4.52 -2.85 -31.13
CA GLY A 43 -5.06 -3.51 -32.32
C GLY A 43 -5.37 -4.98 -32.05
N LEU A 44 -4.42 -5.72 -31.47
CA LEU A 44 -4.63 -7.11 -31.06
C LEU A 44 -5.77 -7.23 -30.04
N ALA A 45 -5.81 -6.36 -29.04
CA ALA A 45 -6.89 -6.34 -28.06
C ALA A 45 -8.26 -6.09 -28.70
N ALA A 46 -8.35 -5.12 -29.62
CA ALA A 46 -9.58 -4.82 -30.34
C ALA A 46 -10.06 -6.03 -31.16
N LEU A 47 -9.15 -6.68 -31.89
CA LEU A 47 -9.44 -7.88 -32.68
C LEU A 47 -9.95 -9.03 -31.82
N VAL A 48 -9.38 -9.23 -30.63
CA VAL A 48 -9.83 -10.27 -29.69
C VAL A 48 -11.20 -9.93 -29.09
N LEU A 49 -11.47 -8.67 -28.74
CA LEU A 49 -12.74 -8.29 -28.12
C LEU A 49 -13.91 -8.22 -29.11
N LEU A 50 -13.63 -7.91 -30.38
CA LEU A 50 -14.66 -7.64 -31.38
C LEU A 50 -15.67 -8.80 -31.57
N PRO A 51 -15.27 -10.09 -31.68
CA PRO A 51 -16.22 -11.19 -31.80
C PRO A 51 -17.19 -11.31 -30.62
N PHE A 52 -16.74 -10.99 -29.41
CA PHE A 52 -17.56 -11.10 -28.20
C PHE A 52 -18.53 -9.93 -28.00
N GLY A 53 -18.24 -8.77 -28.61
CA GLY A 53 -19.03 -7.55 -28.43
C GLY A 53 -19.64 -6.95 -29.69
N TRP A 54 -19.45 -7.56 -30.87
CA TRP A 54 -19.92 -7.03 -32.15
C TRP A 54 -21.40 -6.63 -32.15
N GLN A 55 -22.28 -7.52 -31.67
CA GLN A 55 -23.71 -7.24 -31.63
C GLN A 55 -24.07 -6.10 -30.67
N ARG A 56 -23.36 -5.98 -29.55
CA ARG A 56 -23.55 -4.91 -28.56
C ARG A 56 -23.05 -3.57 -29.10
N LEU A 57 -21.91 -3.59 -29.80
CA LEU A 57 -21.34 -2.42 -30.46
C LEU A 57 -22.28 -1.82 -31.50
N ARG A 58 -22.95 -2.66 -32.30
CA ARG A 58 -23.98 -2.21 -33.27
C ARG A 58 -25.18 -1.52 -32.63
N ARG A 59 -25.47 -1.80 -31.35
CA ARG A 59 -26.59 -1.24 -30.59
C ARG A 59 -26.20 -0.04 -29.72
N LEU A 60 -24.91 0.31 -29.66
CA LEU A 60 -24.38 1.33 -28.76
C LEU A 60 -24.92 2.75 -29.06
N GLY A 61 -25.22 3.04 -30.33
CA GLY A 61 -25.72 4.33 -30.80
C GLY A 61 -24.67 5.45 -30.74
N TRP A 62 -24.91 6.57 -31.41
CA TRP A 62 -23.93 7.66 -31.57
C TRP A 62 -23.45 8.25 -30.23
N ARG A 63 -24.32 8.32 -29.22
CA ARG A 63 -23.99 8.80 -27.87
C ARG A 63 -22.99 7.89 -27.17
N GLY A 64 -23.16 6.57 -27.29
CA GLY A 64 -22.24 5.62 -26.70
C GLY A 64 -20.91 5.53 -27.45
N TRP A 65 -20.90 5.70 -28.79
CA TRP A 65 -19.67 5.86 -29.56
C TRP A 65 -18.90 7.12 -29.16
N GLY A 66 -19.59 8.26 -29.02
CA GLY A 66 -18.99 9.52 -28.55
C GLY A 66 -18.44 9.41 -27.12
N ALA A 67 -19.20 8.80 -26.21
CA ALA A 67 -18.73 8.54 -24.84
C ALA A 67 -17.52 7.60 -24.82
N GLY A 68 -17.56 6.51 -25.59
CA GLY A 68 -16.46 5.55 -25.69
C GLY A 68 -15.19 6.17 -26.27
N ALA A 69 -15.32 7.01 -27.30
CA ALA A 69 -14.18 7.72 -27.89
C ALA A 69 -13.59 8.75 -26.91
N LEU A 70 -14.42 9.53 -26.23
CA LEU A 70 -13.95 10.51 -25.24
C LEU A 70 -13.21 9.83 -24.07
N ILE A 71 -13.75 8.73 -23.56
CA ILE A 71 -13.05 7.92 -22.56
C ILE A 71 -11.76 7.33 -23.15
N GLY A 72 -11.80 6.87 -24.40
CA GLY A 72 -10.66 6.33 -25.14
C GLY A 72 -9.52 7.32 -25.33
N LEU A 73 -9.80 8.63 -25.42
CA LEU A 73 -8.77 9.67 -25.47
C LEU A 73 -8.01 9.79 -24.15
N ALA A 74 -8.71 9.73 -23.01
CA ALA A 74 -8.06 9.70 -21.70
C ALA A 74 -7.23 8.41 -21.51
N LEU A 75 -7.74 7.28 -22.03
CA LEU A 75 -7.01 6.01 -22.04
C LEU A 75 -5.74 6.08 -22.90
N LEU A 76 -5.83 6.65 -24.10
CA LEU A 76 -4.69 6.87 -25.01
C LEU A 76 -3.63 7.72 -24.34
N ALA A 77 -4.02 8.85 -23.74
CA ALA A 77 -3.10 9.72 -23.02
C ALA A 77 -2.39 8.98 -21.89
N GLY A 78 -3.13 8.20 -21.08
CA GLY A 78 -2.57 7.38 -20.01
C GLY A 78 -1.53 6.39 -20.51
N TYR A 79 -1.85 5.60 -21.54
CA TYR A 79 -0.91 4.61 -22.09
C TYR A 79 0.26 5.24 -22.85
N ALA A 80 0.05 6.35 -23.55
CA ALA A 80 1.11 7.08 -24.24
C ALA A 80 2.14 7.60 -23.23
N PHE A 81 1.69 8.34 -22.21
CA PHE A 81 2.56 8.86 -21.17
C PHE A 81 3.26 7.75 -20.38
N GLN A 82 2.57 6.64 -20.09
CA GLN A 82 3.18 5.50 -19.40
C GLN A 82 4.30 4.88 -20.22
N THR A 83 4.02 4.60 -21.49
CA THR A 83 4.94 3.88 -22.37
C THR A 83 6.14 4.73 -22.74
N LEU A 84 5.94 6.03 -23.00
CA LEU A 84 7.04 7.00 -23.15
C LEU A 84 7.83 7.15 -21.85
N GLY A 85 7.16 7.24 -20.70
CA GLY A 85 7.81 7.38 -19.40
C GLY A 85 8.70 6.19 -19.03
N LEU A 86 8.30 4.97 -19.41
CA LEU A 86 9.07 3.74 -19.18
C LEU A 86 10.42 3.71 -19.89
N GLN A 87 10.64 4.54 -20.93
CA GLN A 87 11.96 4.68 -21.55
C GLN A 87 12.97 5.40 -20.63
N TYR A 88 12.50 6.13 -19.63
CA TYR A 88 13.32 7.01 -18.78
C TYR A 88 13.22 6.72 -17.28
N THR A 89 12.35 5.80 -16.87
CA THR A 89 12.22 5.36 -15.47
C THR A 89 12.23 3.84 -15.33
N THR A 90 12.26 3.35 -14.10
CA THR A 90 12.25 1.91 -13.81
C THR A 90 10.82 1.35 -13.83
N ALA A 91 10.69 0.04 -14.05
CA ALA A 91 9.37 -0.62 -14.05
C ALA A 91 8.72 -0.52 -12.67
N SER A 92 9.52 -0.67 -11.61
CA SER A 92 9.11 -0.54 -10.21
C SER A 92 8.56 0.85 -9.91
N LYS A 93 9.30 1.92 -10.28
CA LYS A 93 8.84 3.30 -10.09
C LYS A 93 7.57 3.58 -10.90
N ALA A 94 7.56 3.19 -12.17
CA ALA A 94 6.41 3.42 -13.04
C ALA A 94 5.12 2.80 -12.47
N GLY A 95 5.21 1.60 -11.89
CA GLY A 95 4.09 0.95 -11.21
C GLY A 95 3.55 1.75 -10.03
N PHE A 96 4.43 2.19 -9.12
CA PHE A 96 4.02 3.03 -7.98
C PHE A 96 3.43 4.36 -8.40
N ILE A 97 4.06 5.06 -9.35
CA ILE A 97 3.60 6.37 -9.81
C ILE A 97 2.24 6.23 -10.52
N THR A 98 2.06 5.19 -11.35
CA THR A 98 0.75 4.90 -12.01
C THR A 98 -0.35 4.65 -10.96
N GLY A 99 -0.02 3.95 -9.88
CA GLY A 99 -0.94 3.66 -8.76
C GLY A 99 -1.51 4.90 -8.08
N LEU A 100 -0.87 6.07 -8.22
CA LEU A 100 -1.39 7.35 -7.72
C LEU A 100 -2.73 7.72 -8.35
N SER A 101 -3.07 7.18 -9.52
CA SER A 101 -4.35 7.41 -10.18
C SER A 101 -5.53 7.20 -9.23
N VAL A 102 -5.49 6.15 -8.38
CA VAL A 102 -6.54 5.85 -7.39
C VAL A 102 -6.67 6.98 -6.36
N ALA A 103 -5.56 7.53 -5.86
CA ALA A 103 -5.59 8.65 -4.92
C ALA A 103 -6.08 9.95 -5.59
N ILE A 104 -5.82 10.14 -6.88
CA ILE A 104 -6.20 11.33 -7.65
C ILE A 104 -7.70 11.33 -8.01
N VAL A 105 -8.30 10.15 -8.22
CA VAL A 105 -9.72 9.99 -8.63
C VAL A 105 -10.71 10.76 -7.77
N PRO A 106 -10.68 10.69 -6.41
CA PRO A 106 -11.58 11.48 -5.57
C PRO A 106 -11.46 12.99 -5.76
N LEU A 107 -10.25 13.51 -6.03
CA LEU A 107 -10.03 14.94 -6.26
C LEU A 107 -10.57 15.38 -7.61
N LEU A 108 -10.30 14.61 -8.67
CA LEU A 108 -10.86 14.88 -9.99
C LEU A 108 -12.38 14.74 -9.99
N SER A 109 -12.93 13.75 -9.29
CA SER A 109 -14.38 13.60 -9.11
C SER A 109 -14.97 14.82 -8.39
N ALA A 110 -14.31 15.30 -7.33
CA ALA A 110 -14.73 16.50 -6.62
C ALA A 110 -14.76 17.74 -7.52
N LEU A 111 -13.70 17.93 -8.32
CA LEU A 111 -13.56 19.06 -9.24
C LEU A 111 -14.58 19.00 -10.40
N LEU A 112 -14.63 17.87 -11.11
CA LEU A 112 -15.42 17.70 -12.33
C LEU A 112 -16.91 17.49 -12.05
N LEU A 113 -17.23 16.76 -10.97
CA LEU A 113 -18.62 16.43 -10.59
C LEU A 113 -19.16 17.37 -9.50
N ARG A 114 -18.38 18.38 -9.09
CA ARG A 114 -18.73 19.39 -8.07
C ARG A 114 -19.16 18.78 -6.73
N GLN A 115 -18.49 17.69 -6.32
CA GLN A 115 -18.70 17.03 -5.03
C GLN A 115 -17.60 17.44 -4.05
N ARG A 116 -17.85 17.35 -2.73
CA ARG A 116 -16.81 17.64 -1.73
C ARG A 116 -15.92 16.42 -1.51
N PRO A 117 -14.58 16.54 -1.61
CA PRO A 117 -13.70 15.42 -1.33
C PRO A 117 -13.77 15.07 0.16
N LYS A 118 -13.79 13.77 0.47
CA LYS A 118 -13.72 13.31 1.87
C LYS A 118 -12.35 13.65 2.44
N TYR A 119 -12.28 13.97 3.74
CA TYR A 119 -11.02 14.27 4.42
C TYR A 119 -9.96 13.17 4.25
N ALA A 120 -10.39 11.89 4.29
CA ALA A 120 -9.53 10.75 4.03
C ALA A 120 -8.88 10.77 2.64
N ALA A 121 -9.58 11.24 1.61
CA ALA A 121 -9.01 11.38 0.28
C ALA A 121 -7.92 12.46 0.24
N LEU A 122 -8.10 13.58 0.96
CA LEU A 122 -7.09 14.64 1.06
C LEU A 122 -5.82 14.15 1.77
N VAL A 123 -5.98 13.44 2.90
CA VAL A 123 -4.85 12.85 3.62
C VAL A 123 -4.15 11.79 2.77
N GLY A 124 -4.92 10.94 2.09
CA GLY A 124 -4.40 9.91 1.19
C GLY A 124 -3.55 10.50 0.07
N VAL A 125 -4.04 11.55 -0.58
CA VAL A 125 -3.29 12.27 -1.62
C VAL A 125 -2.03 12.92 -1.05
N ALA A 126 -2.10 13.59 0.10
CA ALA A 126 -0.93 14.22 0.71
C ALA A 126 0.17 13.19 0.99
N LEU A 127 -0.18 12.03 1.56
CA LEU A 127 0.76 10.94 1.79
C LEU A 127 1.33 10.39 0.48
N ALA A 128 0.49 10.22 -0.54
CA ALA A 128 0.92 9.70 -1.82
C ALA A 128 1.83 10.68 -2.58
N VAL A 129 1.63 11.99 -2.43
CA VAL A 129 2.53 13.05 -2.96
C VAL A 129 3.88 13.04 -2.24
N VAL A 130 3.89 12.90 -0.91
CA VAL A 130 5.15 12.74 -0.16
C VAL A 130 5.86 11.46 -0.59
N GLY A 131 5.11 10.37 -0.75
CA GLY A 131 5.65 9.09 -1.22
C GLY A 131 6.25 9.18 -2.62
N LEU A 132 5.56 9.88 -3.54
CA LEU A 132 6.07 10.19 -4.88
C LEU A 132 7.36 11.00 -4.82
N ALA A 133 7.41 12.06 -4.01
CA ALA A 133 8.62 12.87 -3.88
C ALA A 133 9.81 12.02 -3.41
N LEU A 134 9.62 11.19 -2.38
CA LEU A 134 10.68 10.30 -1.88
C LEU A 134 11.10 9.24 -2.91
N LEU A 135 10.14 8.68 -3.64
CA LEU A 135 10.42 7.71 -4.71
C LEU A 135 11.18 8.36 -5.89
N SER A 136 10.80 9.57 -6.29
CA SER A 136 11.42 10.28 -7.42
C SER A 136 12.79 10.85 -7.12
N LEU A 137 13.12 11.06 -5.84
CA LEU A 137 14.46 11.46 -5.39
C LEU A 137 15.50 10.32 -5.44
N THR A 138 15.14 9.13 -5.96
CA THR A 138 16.00 7.93 -5.94
C THR A 138 16.31 7.40 -7.34
N ASN A 139 17.03 8.15 -8.17
CA ASN A 139 17.40 7.70 -9.51
C ASN A 139 18.70 6.85 -9.47
N GLY A 140 18.64 5.63 -10.02
CA GLY A 140 19.83 4.82 -10.28
C GLY A 140 20.42 4.03 -9.11
N GLY A 141 19.70 3.85 -7.99
CA GLY A 141 20.18 3.00 -6.88
C GLY A 141 21.27 3.61 -6.01
N GLU A 142 21.87 4.73 -6.42
CA GLU A 142 22.91 5.44 -5.66
C GLU A 142 22.30 6.59 -4.84
N THR A 143 22.41 6.49 -3.52
CA THR A 143 22.21 7.62 -2.59
C THR A 143 23.49 8.44 -2.49
N THR A 144 23.95 9.03 -3.59
CA THR A 144 24.88 10.16 -3.51
C THR A 144 24.08 11.36 -3.00
N GLY A 145 24.55 12.04 -1.96
CA GLY A 145 23.86 13.11 -1.23
C GLY A 145 23.54 14.39 -2.03
N GLU A 146 23.54 14.32 -3.35
CA GLU A 146 23.02 15.35 -4.23
C GLU A 146 21.54 15.08 -4.51
N LEU A 147 20.70 16.11 -4.42
CA LEU A 147 19.30 16.03 -4.86
C LEU A 147 19.29 15.68 -6.35
N GLN A 148 19.10 14.40 -6.68
CA GLN A 148 19.03 13.96 -8.06
C GLN A 148 17.81 14.59 -8.73
N ARG A 149 18.00 15.06 -9.97
CA ARG A 149 16.92 15.64 -10.78
C ARG A 149 15.81 14.61 -10.94
N ILE A 150 14.56 15.05 -10.80
CA ILE A 150 13.37 14.23 -11.10
C ILE A 150 13.52 13.69 -12.53
N SER A 151 13.36 12.38 -12.71
CA SER A 151 13.45 11.78 -14.05
C SER A 151 12.32 12.32 -14.92
N GLU A 152 12.61 12.62 -16.18
CA GLU A 152 11.59 12.95 -17.19
C GLU A 152 10.54 11.83 -17.27
N GLY A 153 10.97 10.57 -17.07
CA GLY A 153 10.08 9.42 -17.00
C GLY A 153 9.09 9.50 -15.84
N ASP A 154 9.52 9.95 -14.66
CA ASP A 154 8.64 10.07 -13.49
C ASP A 154 7.54 11.12 -13.73
N VAL A 155 7.88 12.24 -14.40
CA VAL A 155 6.91 13.27 -14.79
C VAL A 155 5.90 12.73 -15.80
N LEU A 156 6.38 12.01 -16.83
CA LEU A 156 5.51 11.36 -17.81
C LEU A 156 4.58 10.35 -17.13
N VAL A 157 5.09 9.48 -16.27
CA VAL A 157 4.24 8.50 -15.57
C VAL A 157 3.29 9.18 -14.58
N LEU A 158 3.62 10.34 -14.01
CA LEU A 158 2.67 11.13 -13.23
C LEU A 158 1.52 11.65 -14.11
N LEU A 159 1.81 12.13 -15.32
CA LEU A 159 0.78 12.52 -16.29
C LEU A 159 -0.06 11.32 -16.72
N CYS A 160 0.54 10.12 -16.80
CA CYS A 160 -0.20 8.87 -16.96
C CYS A 160 -1.19 8.66 -15.81
N ALA A 161 -0.75 8.79 -14.54
CA ALA A 161 -1.62 8.61 -13.38
C ALA A 161 -2.81 9.58 -13.38
N VAL A 162 -2.58 10.85 -13.76
CA VAL A 162 -3.64 11.85 -13.94
C VAL A 162 -4.60 11.45 -15.07
N SER A 163 -4.07 10.98 -16.20
CA SER A 163 -4.86 10.56 -17.36
C SER A 163 -5.71 9.33 -17.06
N PHE A 164 -5.18 8.34 -16.34
CA PHE A 164 -5.96 7.20 -15.85
C PHE A 164 -6.98 7.60 -14.79
N ALA A 165 -6.67 8.54 -13.91
CA ALA A 165 -7.67 9.06 -12.98
C ALA A 165 -8.82 9.76 -13.73
N LEU A 166 -8.53 10.55 -14.77
CA LEU A 166 -9.54 11.15 -15.64
C LEU A 166 -10.36 10.08 -16.37
N HIS A 167 -9.70 9.03 -16.90
CA HIS A 167 -10.35 7.88 -17.51
C HIS A 167 -11.33 7.20 -16.55
N ILE A 168 -10.92 6.91 -15.32
CA ILE A 168 -11.76 6.29 -14.29
C ILE A 168 -12.98 7.16 -13.99
N VAL A 169 -12.79 8.48 -13.81
CA VAL A 169 -13.90 9.42 -13.56
C VAL A 169 -14.85 9.47 -14.75
N ALA A 170 -14.32 9.52 -15.98
CA ALA A 170 -15.12 9.53 -17.21
C ALA A 170 -15.92 8.23 -17.40
N VAL A 171 -15.31 7.06 -17.11
CA VAL A 171 -16.01 5.77 -17.11
C VAL A 171 -17.15 5.77 -16.09
N GLY A 172 -16.92 6.28 -14.88
CA GLY A 172 -17.96 6.38 -13.85
C GLY A 172 -19.12 7.29 -14.27
N ALA A 173 -18.82 8.45 -14.83
CA ALA A 173 -19.81 9.46 -15.21
C ALA A 173 -20.60 9.13 -16.49
N LEU A 174 -19.92 8.60 -17.51
CA LEU A 174 -20.49 8.38 -18.84
C LEU A 174 -20.83 6.90 -19.13
N GLY A 175 -20.15 5.97 -18.45
CA GLY A 175 -20.25 4.54 -18.74
C GLY A 175 -21.51 3.86 -18.19
N SER A 176 -22.06 4.34 -17.07
CA SER A 176 -23.25 3.75 -16.42
C SER A 176 -24.51 3.70 -17.28
N ARG A 177 -24.56 4.47 -18.38
CA ARG A 177 -25.70 4.57 -19.30
C ARG A 177 -25.55 3.70 -20.55
N HIS A 178 -24.45 2.96 -20.68
CA HIS A 178 -24.09 2.24 -21.90
C HIS A 178 -23.66 0.80 -21.58
N ASP A 179 -23.67 -0.07 -22.59
CA ASP A 179 -23.15 -1.43 -22.45
C ASP A 179 -21.62 -1.38 -22.22
N TYR A 180 -21.16 -1.89 -21.09
CA TYR A 180 -19.75 -1.84 -20.68
C TYR A 180 -18.81 -2.49 -21.69
N LEU A 181 -19.18 -3.64 -22.26
CA LEU A 181 -18.30 -4.35 -23.21
C LEU A 181 -18.20 -3.56 -24.53
N ALA A 182 -19.31 -3.07 -25.06
CA ALA A 182 -19.30 -2.24 -26.25
C ALA A 182 -18.51 -0.94 -26.04
N LEU A 183 -18.66 -0.31 -24.86
CA LEU A 183 -17.93 0.90 -24.51
C LEU A 183 -16.42 0.64 -24.40
N THR A 184 -16.00 -0.48 -23.81
CA THR A 184 -14.58 -0.88 -23.74
C THR A 184 -14.00 -1.15 -25.13
N ILE A 185 -14.76 -1.80 -26.03
CA ILE A 185 -14.30 -2.02 -27.41
C ILE A 185 -14.05 -0.69 -28.11
N VAL A 186 -14.94 0.29 -27.99
CA VAL A 186 -14.73 1.62 -28.58
C VAL A 186 -13.48 2.28 -28.01
N GLN A 187 -13.27 2.24 -26.69
CA GLN A 187 -12.07 2.82 -26.07
C GLN A 187 -10.78 2.18 -26.60
N VAL A 188 -10.71 0.84 -26.60
CA VAL A 188 -9.55 0.08 -27.09
C VAL A 188 -9.30 0.38 -28.57
N PHE A 189 -10.37 0.44 -29.38
CA PHE A 189 -10.28 0.78 -30.79
C PHE A 189 -9.81 2.23 -31.02
N THR A 190 -10.28 3.19 -30.22
CA THR A 190 -9.81 4.58 -30.27
C THR A 190 -8.30 4.66 -30.00
N VAL A 191 -7.79 3.95 -29.00
CA VAL A 191 -6.35 3.89 -28.73
C VAL A 191 -5.60 3.28 -29.90
N ALA A 192 -6.04 2.12 -30.42
CA ALA A 192 -5.42 1.44 -31.55
C ALA A 192 -5.34 2.32 -32.80
N LEU A 193 -6.46 2.96 -33.15
CA LEU A 193 -6.57 3.81 -34.34
C LEU A 193 -5.66 5.03 -34.23
N LEU A 194 -5.75 5.78 -33.13
CA LEU A 194 -5.02 7.04 -32.99
C LEU A 194 -3.52 6.81 -32.80
N SER A 195 -3.11 5.81 -32.02
CA SER A 195 -1.69 5.45 -31.92
C SER A 195 -1.13 4.95 -33.26
N GLY A 196 -1.91 4.17 -34.02
CA GLY A 196 -1.54 3.76 -35.38
C GLY A 196 -1.35 4.95 -36.32
N VAL A 197 -2.28 5.92 -36.31
CA VAL A 197 -2.16 7.14 -37.11
C VAL A 197 -0.90 7.93 -36.73
N VAL A 198 -0.65 8.16 -35.43
CA VAL A 198 0.57 8.86 -34.98
C VAL A 198 1.83 8.11 -35.40
N SER A 199 1.83 6.78 -35.29
CA SER A 199 2.97 5.94 -35.67
C SER A 199 3.34 6.08 -37.15
N LEU A 200 2.37 6.28 -38.05
CA LEU A 200 2.65 6.52 -39.47
C LEU A 200 3.44 7.81 -39.73
N PHE A 201 3.34 8.81 -38.85
CA PHE A 201 4.05 10.08 -39.00
C PHE A 201 5.36 10.13 -38.20
N VAL A 202 5.47 9.37 -37.12
CA VAL A 202 6.57 9.50 -36.14
C VAL A 202 7.53 8.31 -36.16
N ASP A 203 7.05 7.09 -36.41
CA ASP A 203 7.84 5.88 -36.20
C ASP A 203 8.33 5.21 -37.49
N LEU A 204 7.89 5.66 -38.67
CA LEU A 204 8.26 5.02 -39.93
C LEU A 204 9.71 5.38 -40.36
N PRO A 205 10.45 4.43 -40.96
CA PRO A 205 10.07 3.03 -41.18
C PRO A 205 10.18 2.19 -39.90
N TRP A 206 9.22 1.29 -39.68
CA TRP A 206 9.26 0.41 -38.51
C TRP A 206 10.43 -0.58 -38.59
N PRO A 207 11.17 -0.81 -37.49
CA PRO A 207 12.17 -1.85 -37.45
C PRO A 207 11.51 -3.25 -37.55
N ALA A 208 12.31 -4.26 -37.85
CA ALA A 208 11.83 -5.64 -37.85
C ALA A 208 11.31 -6.03 -36.45
N LEU A 209 10.11 -6.63 -36.41
CA LEU A 209 9.50 -7.10 -35.17
C LEU A 209 10.33 -8.25 -34.57
N GLN A 210 10.98 -7.98 -33.45
CA GLN A 210 11.69 -8.99 -32.69
C GLN A 210 10.71 -9.89 -31.92
N ALA A 211 11.09 -11.14 -31.67
CA ALA A 211 10.25 -12.11 -30.96
C ALA A 211 9.82 -11.61 -29.58
N ASN A 212 10.72 -10.91 -28.86
CA ASN A 212 10.43 -10.34 -27.54
C ASN A 212 9.37 -9.23 -27.61
N THR A 213 9.47 -8.31 -28.58
CA THR A 213 8.49 -7.25 -28.80
C THR A 213 7.13 -7.83 -29.20
N LEU A 214 7.11 -8.83 -30.07
CA LEU A 214 5.88 -9.51 -30.49
C LEU A 214 5.21 -10.22 -29.30
N PHE A 215 6.01 -10.94 -28.48
CA PHE A 215 5.52 -11.57 -27.27
C PHE A 215 4.95 -10.54 -26.29
N ALA A 216 5.65 -9.43 -26.06
CA ALA A 216 5.18 -8.34 -25.21
C ALA A 216 3.87 -7.74 -25.75
N ALA A 217 3.77 -7.47 -27.06
CA ALA A 217 2.55 -6.95 -27.69
C ALA A 217 1.38 -7.94 -27.58
N ALA A 218 1.62 -9.24 -27.82
CA ALA A 218 0.61 -10.29 -27.70
C ALA A 218 0.16 -10.48 -26.25
N PHE A 219 1.09 -10.56 -25.31
CA PHE A 219 0.79 -10.69 -23.88
C PHE A 219 0.01 -9.47 -23.37
N THR A 220 0.50 -8.27 -23.66
CA THR A 220 -0.14 -7.04 -23.18
C THR A 220 -1.48 -6.76 -23.88
N GLY A 221 -1.60 -7.07 -25.17
CA GLY A 221 -2.84 -6.87 -25.94
C GLY A 221 -3.90 -7.93 -25.62
N VAL A 222 -3.54 -9.21 -25.66
CA VAL A 222 -4.51 -10.30 -25.45
C VAL A 222 -4.79 -10.49 -23.96
N LEU A 223 -3.76 -10.75 -23.16
CA LEU A 223 -3.96 -11.13 -21.76
C LEU A 223 -4.21 -9.90 -20.87
N ALA A 224 -3.32 -8.91 -20.93
CA ALA A 224 -3.38 -7.76 -20.02
C ALA A 224 -4.41 -6.69 -20.42
N THR A 225 -4.89 -6.70 -21.66
CA THR A 225 -5.90 -5.75 -22.15
C THR A 225 -7.23 -6.48 -22.38
N ALA A 226 -7.35 -7.33 -23.40
CA ALA A 226 -8.63 -7.95 -23.74
C ALA A 226 -9.18 -8.88 -22.62
N VAL A 227 -8.42 -9.90 -22.22
CA VAL A 227 -8.85 -10.85 -21.18
C VAL A 227 -9.00 -10.17 -19.83
N ALA A 228 -8.04 -9.32 -19.43
CA ALA A 228 -8.11 -8.58 -18.18
C ALA A 228 -9.38 -7.72 -18.08
N PHE A 229 -9.73 -6.94 -19.11
CA PHE A 229 -10.95 -6.14 -19.11
C PHE A 229 -12.23 -7.00 -19.10
N LEU A 230 -12.24 -8.14 -19.81
CA LEU A 230 -13.36 -9.09 -19.77
C LEU A 230 -13.55 -9.68 -18.37
N VAL A 231 -12.47 -10.16 -17.75
CA VAL A 231 -12.48 -10.71 -16.39
C VAL A 231 -12.90 -9.66 -15.39
N GLN A 232 -12.31 -8.46 -15.45
CA GLN A 232 -12.64 -7.34 -14.60
C GLN A 232 -14.13 -7.00 -14.67
N THR A 233 -14.66 -6.78 -15.88
CA THR A 233 -16.08 -6.45 -16.08
C THR A 233 -17.00 -7.59 -15.59
N ALA A 234 -16.62 -8.83 -15.84
CA ALA A 234 -17.40 -10.00 -15.44
C ALA A 234 -17.36 -10.26 -13.92
N MET A 235 -16.27 -9.92 -13.24
CA MET A 235 -16.06 -10.21 -11.82
C MET A 235 -16.49 -9.04 -10.91
N GLN A 236 -16.37 -7.80 -11.37
CA GLN A 236 -16.74 -6.61 -10.59
C GLN A 236 -18.20 -6.60 -10.13
N ARG A 237 -19.13 -7.26 -10.84
CA ARG A 237 -20.52 -7.42 -10.41
C ARG A 237 -20.70 -8.25 -9.13
N PHE A 238 -19.68 -9.01 -8.71
CA PHE A 238 -19.71 -9.85 -7.51
C PHE A 238 -18.96 -9.22 -6.33
N THR A 239 -18.45 -8.00 -6.50
CA THR A 239 -17.70 -7.25 -5.49
C THR A 239 -18.13 -5.78 -5.49
N THR A 240 -17.66 -4.98 -4.54
CA THR A 240 -17.95 -3.55 -4.50
C THR A 240 -16.83 -2.75 -5.17
N PRO A 241 -17.10 -1.51 -5.63
CA PRO A 241 -16.06 -0.64 -6.18
C PRO A 241 -14.89 -0.42 -5.20
N THR A 242 -15.20 -0.14 -3.93
CA THR A 242 -14.18 0.01 -2.88
C THR A 242 -13.36 -1.26 -2.69
N HIS A 243 -14.00 -2.44 -2.64
CA HIS A 243 -13.27 -3.69 -2.47
C HIS A 243 -12.39 -4.01 -3.68
N THR A 244 -12.86 -3.71 -4.89
CA THR A 244 -12.08 -3.83 -6.12
C THR A 244 -10.87 -2.90 -6.09
N ALA A 245 -11.06 -1.62 -5.72
CA ALA A 245 -9.97 -0.65 -5.63
C ALA A 245 -8.89 -1.11 -4.65
N LEU A 246 -9.29 -1.69 -3.51
CA LEU A 246 -8.36 -2.29 -2.54
C LEU A 246 -7.59 -3.50 -3.10
N ILE A 247 -8.20 -4.32 -3.96
CA ILE A 247 -7.47 -5.40 -4.65
C ILE A 247 -6.47 -4.82 -5.66
N PHE A 248 -6.86 -3.72 -6.33
CA PHE A 248 -6.04 -3.08 -7.36
C PHE A 248 -4.81 -2.35 -6.79
N THR A 249 -4.77 -2.01 -5.50
CA THR A 249 -3.54 -1.53 -4.86
C THR A 249 -2.42 -2.57 -4.83
N ALA A 250 -2.70 -3.84 -5.16
CA ALA A 250 -1.68 -4.87 -5.32
C ALA A 250 -0.86 -4.71 -6.62
N GLU A 251 -1.36 -4.02 -7.64
CA GLU A 251 -0.66 -3.85 -8.93
C GLU A 251 0.73 -3.18 -8.76
N PRO A 252 0.88 -2.03 -8.07
CA PRO A 252 2.20 -1.45 -7.83
C PRO A 252 3.16 -2.37 -7.08
N VAL A 253 2.64 -3.21 -6.17
CA VAL A 253 3.45 -4.21 -5.45
C VAL A 253 3.98 -5.26 -6.41
N PHE A 254 3.14 -5.75 -7.32
CA PHE A 254 3.57 -6.70 -8.34
C PHE A 254 4.52 -6.05 -9.36
N ALA A 255 4.29 -4.80 -9.74
CA ALA A 255 5.20 -4.06 -10.62
C ALA A 255 6.59 -3.92 -10.00
N ALA A 256 6.67 -3.60 -8.69
CA ALA A 256 7.93 -3.57 -7.96
C ALA A 256 8.57 -4.96 -7.83
N LEU A 257 7.78 -5.98 -7.49
CA LEU A 257 8.25 -7.37 -7.38
C LEU A 257 8.87 -7.86 -8.70
N PHE A 258 8.16 -7.69 -9.82
CA PHE A 258 8.65 -8.09 -11.13
C PHE A 258 9.76 -7.17 -11.64
N GLY A 259 9.72 -5.88 -11.34
CA GLY A 259 10.81 -4.95 -11.64
C GLY A 259 12.13 -5.40 -11.00
N VAL A 260 12.11 -5.76 -9.71
CA VAL A 260 13.29 -6.27 -9.01
C VAL A 260 13.71 -7.65 -9.55
N LEU A 261 12.78 -8.60 -9.68
CA LEU A 261 13.13 -9.99 -10.03
C LEU A 261 13.47 -10.20 -11.51
N LEU A 262 12.81 -9.48 -12.41
CA LEU A 262 12.89 -9.71 -13.86
C LEU A 262 13.62 -8.59 -14.61
N ALA A 263 13.54 -7.35 -14.14
CA ALA A 263 14.22 -6.20 -14.75
C ALA A 263 15.50 -5.77 -14.02
N GLY A 264 15.80 -6.37 -12.85
CA GLY A 264 16.95 -5.99 -12.03
C GLY A 264 16.85 -4.59 -11.42
N ASP A 265 15.63 -4.06 -11.27
CA ASP A 265 15.43 -2.75 -10.64
C ASP A 265 15.96 -2.76 -9.19
N VAL A 266 16.73 -1.74 -8.82
CA VAL A 266 17.21 -1.56 -7.44
C VAL A 266 16.30 -0.57 -6.71
N MET A 267 15.58 -1.05 -5.70
CA MET A 267 14.77 -0.21 -4.82
C MET A 267 15.56 0.23 -3.60
N THR A 268 15.96 1.51 -3.58
CA THR A 268 16.67 2.07 -2.44
C THR A 268 15.77 2.09 -1.19
N PRO A 269 16.38 2.11 0.00
CA PRO A 269 15.74 2.51 1.26
C PRO A 269 14.66 3.61 1.14
N LEU A 270 15.02 4.72 0.48
CA LEU A 270 14.14 5.88 0.30
C LEU A 270 13.02 5.60 -0.71
N GLY A 271 13.31 4.82 -1.75
CA GLY A 271 12.33 4.39 -2.75
C GLY A 271 11.29 3.44 -2.18
N LEU A 272 11.71 2.49 -1.34
CA LEU A 272 10.78 1.62 -0.59
C LEU A 272 9.88 2.44 0.34
N MET A 273 10.44 3.40 1.06
CA MET A 273 9.66 4.32 1.89
C MET A 273 8.63 5.10 1.05
N GLY A 274 9.05 5.61 -0.11
CA GLY A 274 8.15 6.28 -1.05
C GLY A 274 7.00 5.40 -1.53
N GLY A 275 7.31 4.17 -1.97
CA GLY A 275 6.31 3.19 -2.41
C GLY A 275 5.32 2.81 -1.30
N VAL A 276 5.79 2.62 -0.06
CA VAL A 276 4.92 2.35 1.09
C VAL A 276 3.99 3.53 1.37
N LEU A 277 4.47 4.77 1.30
CA LEU A 277 3.63 5.96 1.50
C LEU A 277 2.58 6.12 0.40
N ILE A 278 2.91 5.78 -0.86
CA ILE A 278 1.94 5.75 -1.96
C ILE A 278 0.85 4.71 -1.70
N LEU A 279 1.23 3.49 -1.31
CA LEU A 279 0.27 2.43 -0.98
C LEU A 279 -0.61 2.80 0.22
N LEU A 280 -0.02 3.36 1.27
CA LEU A 280 -0.79 3.82 2.43
C LEU A 280 -1.74 4.96 2.04
N GLY A 281 -1.27 5.92 1.23
CA GLY A 281 -2.09 7.02 0.74
C GLY A 281 -3.32 6.55 -0.05
N THR A 282 -3.11 5.61 -0.98
CA THR A 282 -4.18 5.01 -1.79
C THR A 282 -5.16 4.17 -0.96
N LEU A 283 -4.67 3.41 0.01
CA LEU A 283 -5.54 2.68 0.94
C LEU A 283 -6.36 3.63 1.81
N ILE A 284 -5.74 4.70 2.33
CA ILE A 284 -6.41 5.69 3.17
C ILE A 284 -7.52 6.40 2.39
N SER A 285 -7.32 6.71 1.11
CA SER A 285 -8.34 7.38 0.29
C SER A 285 -9.57 6.52 0.02
N GLU A 286 -9.42 5.20 -0.03
CA GLU A 286 -10.49 4.26 -0.37
C GLU A 286 -11.24 3.69 0.85
N LEU A 287 -10.57 3.57 2.00
CA LEU A 287 -11.17 2.90 3.15
C LEU A 287 -12.37 3.69 3.73
N PRO A 288 -13.45 3.00 4.13
CA PRO A 288 -14.53 3.62 4.89
C PRO A 288 -14.06 3.88 6.33
N TRP A 289 -13.82 5.14 6.68
CA TRP A 289 -13.39 5.57 8.03
C TRP A 289 -14.55 5.62 9.04
N ASP A 290 -15.20 4.48 9.26
CA ASP A 290 -16.36 4.31 10.14
C ASP A 290 -15.99 3.65 11.49
N GLN A 291 -17.00 3.40 12.34
CA GLN A 291 -16.78 2.69 13.62
C GLN A 291 -16.34 1.22 13.43
N ARG A 292 -16.68 0.58 12.32
CA ARG A 292 -16.24 -0.80 12.04
C ARG A 292 -14.74 -0.81 11.74
N ALA A 293 -14.26 0.11 10.90
CA ALA A 293 -12.84 0.29 10.64
C ALA A 293 -12.08 0.59 11.94
N ALA A 294 -12.57 1.51 12.77
CA ALA A 294 -11.95 1.80 14.08
C ALA A 294 -11.82 0.55 14.97
N ARG A 295 -12.84 -0.31 15.02
CA ARG A 295 -12.79 -1.59 15.76
C ARG A 295 -11.80 -2.59 15.18
N LEU A 296 -11.77 -2.73 13.85
CA LEU A 296 -10.84 -3.63 13.17
C LEU A 296 -9.38 -3.18 13.37
N ILE A 297 -9.10 -1.90 13.16
CA ILE A 297 -7.77 -1.31 13.38
C ILE A 297 -7.35 -1.50 14.83
N SER A 298 -8.22 -1.18 15.79
CA SER A 298 -7.90 -1.38 17.22
C SER A 298 -7.60 -2.84 17.58
N ARG A 299 -8.27 -3.79 16.92
CA ARG A 299 -8.10 -5.23 17.17
C ARG A 299 -6.81 -5.77 16.56
N PHE A 300 -6.56 -5.49 15.27
CA PHE A 300 -5.43 -6.05 14.54
C PHE A 300 -4.12 -5.31 14.78
N LEU A 301 -4.18 -4.00 15.07
CA LEU A 301 -3.03 -3.20 15.48
C LEU A 301 -2.95 -3.05 17.00
N ALA A 302 -3.47 -4.02 17.75
CA ALA A 302 -3.21 -4.05 19.18
C ALA A 302 -1.70 -4.24 19.43
N PRO A 303 -1.11 -3.60 20.46
CA PRO A 303 0.33 -3.58 20.67
C PRO A 303 0.98 -4.96 20.66
N HIS A 304 0.33 -5.97 21.24
CA HIS A 304 0.85 -7.33 21.30
C HIS A 304 1.04 -7.98 19.92
N TYR A 305 0.14 -7.74 18.96
CA TYR A 305 0.31 -8.28 17.59
C TYR A 305 1.39 -7.53 16.83
N VAL A 306 1.42 -6.20 16.96
CA VAL A 306 2.43 -5.36 16.29
C VAL A 306 3.82 -5.63 16.86
N SER A 307 3.95 -5.80 18.18
CA SER A 307 5.20 -6.17 18.84
C SER A 307 5.74 -7.52 18.35
N ILE A 308 4.89 -8.52 18.10
CA ILE A 308 5.33 -9.81 17.52
C ILE A 308 6.01 -9.58 16.16
N VAL A 309 5.38 -8.79 15.28
CA VAL A 309 5.93 -8.48 13.95
C VAL A 309 7.25 -7.70 14.07
N ILE A 310 7.29 -6.68 14.93
CA ILE A 310 8.49 -5.86 15.17
C ILE A 310 9.63 -6.71 15.73
N LEU A 311 9.37 -7.57 16.72
CA LEU A 311 10.38 -8.43 17.33
C LEU A 311 10.94 -9.43 16.32
N LEU A 312 10.09 -10.03 15.49
CA LEU A 312 10.54 -10.91 14.40
C LEU A 312 11.39 -10.16 13.38
N ALA A 313 10.99 -8.95 13.00
CA ALA A 313 11.78 -8.12 12.09
C ALA A 313 13.16 -7.78 12.68
N LEU A 314 13.22 -7.40 13.96
CA LEU A 314 14.48 -7.14 14.64
C LEU A 314 15.37 -8.39 14.73
N GLY A 315 14.78 -9.57 15.00
CA GLY A 315 15.52 -10.83 15.02
C GLY A 315 16.08 -11.23 13.65
N LEU A 316 15.35 -10.96 12.56
CA LEU A 316 15.83 -11.18 11.19
C LEU A 316 16.98 -10.24 10.81
N LEU A 317 17.01 -9.04 11.39
CA LEU A 317 17.99 -8.00 11.13
C LEU A 317 19.15 -8.01 12.13
N ASP A 318 19.30 -9.09 12.91
CA ASP A 318 20.35 -9.18 13.92
C ASP A 318 21.77 -9.14 13.30
N PRO A 319 22.68 -8.28 13.78
CA PRO A 319 24.04 -8.16 13.26
C PRO A 319 24.88 -9.44 13.34
N HIS A 320 24.59 -10.33 14.29
CA HIS A 320 25.27 -11.63 14.43
C HIS A 320 24.69 -12.70 13.50
N GLY A 321 23.61 -12.38 12.78
CA GLY A 321 22.94 -13.24 11.82
C GLY A 321 21.49 -13.53 12.21
N TRP A 322 20.62 -13.66 11.19
CA TRP A 322 19.18 -13.84 11.35
C TRP A 322 18.79 -15.01 12.26
N TRP A 323 19.57 -16.10 12.26
CA TRP A 323 19.28 -17.29 13.09
C TRP A 323 19.49 -17.01 14.58
N TYR A 324 20.49 -16.21 14.94
CA TYR A 324 20.81 -15.86 16.31
C TYR A 324 19.71 -14.97 16.90
N GLY A 325 19.35 -13.91 16.17
CA GLY A 325 18.25 -13.02 16.58
C GLY A 325 16.91 -13.75 16.67
N LEU A 326 16.57 -14.58 15.67
CA LEU A 326 15.35 -15.39 15.72
C LEU A 326 15.34 -16.39 16.88
N ALA A 327 16.48 -16.99 17.24
CA ALA A 327 16.54 -17.91 18.38
C ALA A 327 16.14 -17.20 19.69
N TRP A 328 16.62 -15.97 19.91
CA TRP A 328 16.20 -15.16 21.06
C TRP A 328 14.73 -14.72 21.01
N VAL A 329 14.25 -14.34 19.82
CA VAL A 329 12.86 -13.93 19.64
C VAL A 329 11.91 -15.10 19.90
N VAL A 330 12.19 -16.27 19.35
CA VAL A 330 11.35 -17.48 19.50
C VAL A 330 11.52 -18.10 20.88
N GLY A 331 12.73 -18.13 21.42
CA GLY A 331 13.04 -18.76 22.70
C GLY A 331 12.63 -17.95 23.93
N LEU A 332 12.56 -16.63 23.82
CA LEU A 332 12.26 -15.73 24.94
C LEU A 332 11.13 -14.75 24.64
N ALA A 333 11.25 -13.96 23.57
CA ALA A 333 10.37 -12.82 23.36
C ALA A 333 8.91 -13.21 23.07
N LEU A 334 8.69 -14.15 22.13
CA LEU A 334 7.35 -14.64 21.77
C LEU A 334 6.67 -15.41 22.92
N PRO A 335 7.35 -16.31 23.66
CA PRO A 335 6.78 -16.93 24.86
C PRO A 335 6.30 -15.92 25.90
N VAL A 336 7.06 -14.83 26.14
CA VAL A 336 6.66 -13.77 27.06
C VAL A 336 5.37 -13.07 26.59
N VAL A 337 5.29 -12.69 25.32
CA VAL A 337 4.06 -12.11 24.74
C VAL A 337 2.90 -13.10 24.83
N GLY A 338 3.13 -14.38 24.50
CA GLY A 338 2.13 -15.43 24.59
C GLY A 338 1.59 -15.62 26.01
N LEU A 339 2.48 -15.61 27.02
CA LEU A 339 2.09 -15.71 28.42
C LEU A 339 1.29 -14.49 28.88
N ALA A 340 1.62 -13.28 28.42
CA ALA A 340 0.82 -12.08 28.68
C ALA A 340 -0.62 -12.23 28.12
N LEU A 341 -0.76 -12.74 26.88
CA LEU A 341 -2.07 -13.00 26.28
C LEU A 341 -2.85 -14.09 27.02
N LEU A 342 -2.18 -15.12 27.55
CA LEU A 342 -2.81 -16.15 28.37
C LEU A 342 -3.33 -15.59 29.69
N VAL A 343 -2.59 -14.68 30.34
CA VAL A 343 -3.06 -13.98 31.54
C VAL A 343 -4.33 -13.18 31.26
N LEU A 344 -4.36 -12.40 30.18
CA LEU A 344 -5.55 -11.65 29.75
C LEU A 344 -6.73 -12.56 29.45
N LYS A 345 -6.50 -13.62 28.67
CA LYS A 345 -7.54 -14.62 28.34
C LYS A 345 -8.10 -15.30 29.59
N ARG A 346 -7.26 -15.60 30.57
CA ARG A 346 -7.68 -16.19 31.85
C ARG A 346 -8.49 -15.19 32.67
N ALA A 347 -8.07 -13.93 32.74
CA ALA A 347 -8.80 -12.88 33.45
C ALA A 347 -10.20 -12.65 32.84
N LEU A 348 -10.31 -12.64 31.51
CA LEU A 348 -11.59 -12.52 30.79
C LEU A 348 -12.51 -13.70 31.09
N ARG A 349 -12.01 -14.93 31.00
CA ARG A 349 -12.79 -16.15 31.33
C ARG A 349 -13.26 -16.19 32.78
N GLN A 350 -12.52 -15.57 33.69
CA GLN A 350 -12.87 -15.47 35.10
C GLN A 350 -13.81 -14.30 35.40
N GLY A 351 -14.26 -13.54 34.39
CA GLY A 351 -15.11 -12.37 34.56
C GLY A 351 -14.44 -11.21 35.32
N ARG A 352 -13.11 -11.22 35.44
CA ARG A 352 -12.36 -10.16 36.14
C ARG A 352 -12.17 -8.91 35.31
N ILE A 353 -12.14 -9.09 33.99
CA ILE A 353 -12.14 -8.00 33.02
C ILE A 353 -13.37 -8.16 32.14
N SER A 354 -14.01 -7.05 31.79
CA SER A 354 -15.22 -7.03 30.98
C SER A 354 -14.94 -7.17 29.49
N ASP A 355 -13.76 -6.73 29.04
CA ASP A 355 -13.37 -6.78 27.64
C ASP A 355 -11.87 -7.07 27.43
N TRP A 356 -11.53 -7.52 26.22
CA TRP A 356 -10.16 -7.89 25.83
C TRP A 356 -9.15 -6.74 25.92
N HIS A 357 -9.59 -5.49 25.74
CA HIS A 357 -8.71 -4.32 25.73
C HIS A 357 -8.65 -3.61 27.08
N ILE A 358 -9.30 -4.18 28.12
CA ILE A 358 -9.41 -3.64 29.49
C ILE A 358 -9.75 -2.14 29.43
N THR A 359 -10.93 -1.84 28.93
CA THR A 359 -11.38 -0.47 28.68
C THR A 359 -11.65 0.26 29.99
N GLU A 360 -12.11 -0.46 31.01
CA GLU A 360 -12.37 0.08 32.33
C GLU A 360 -11.09 0.32 33.14
N ARG A 361 -10.99 1.51 33.73
CA ARG A 361 -9.78 1.93 34.46
C ARG A 361 -9.56 1.09 35.73
N THR A 362 -10.63 0.77 36.45
CA THR A 362 -10.58 -0.01 37.70
C THR A 362 -10.10 -1.44 37.45
N GLU A 363 -10.45 -2.02 36.31
CA GLU A 363 -9.97 -3.34 35.89
C GLU A 363 -8.46 -3.35 35.63
N ARG A 364 -7.89 -2.27 35.06
CA ARG A 364 -6.45 -2.15 34.80
C ARG A 364 -5.60 -2.16 36.07
N LEU A 365 -6.16 -1.64 37.17
CA LEU A 365 -5.46 -1.48 38.44
C LEU A 365 -5.56 -2.71 39.35
N GLN A 366 -6.19 -3.80 38.88
CA GLN A 366 -6.19 -5.06 39.62
C GLN A 366 -4.75 -5.53 39.84
N TRP A 367 -4.37 -5.73 41.10
CA TRP A 367 -2.99 -6.02 41.48
C TRP A 367 -2.40 -7.21 40.73
N ARG A 368 -3.21 -8.25 40.45
CA ARG A 368 -2.76 -9.45 39.73
C ARG A 368 -2.33 -9.13 38.30
N LEU A 369 -3.08 -8.28 37.61
CA LEU A 369 -2.77 -7.86 36.24
C LEU A 369 -1.54 -6.96 36.21
N VAL A 370 -1.43 -6.03 37.15
CA VAL A 370 -0.26 -5.17 37.30
C VAL A 370 0.99 -6.01 37.60
N ALA A 371 0.93 -6.88 38.61
CA ALA A 371 2.04 -7.76 38.99
C ALA A 371 2.46 -8.68 37.84
N SER A 372 1.51 -9.28 37.12
CA SER A 372 1.84 -10.09 35.95
C SER A 372 2.48 -9.27 34.82
N SER A 373 2.01 -8.04 34.57
CA SER A 373 2.55 -7.20 33.50
C SER A 373 3.97 -6.75 33.80
N LEU A 374 4.24 -6.38 35.06
CA LEU A 374 5.58 -6.03 35.53
C LEU A 374 6.52 -7.24 35.51
N GLY A 375 6.08 -8.39 36.05
CA GLY A 375 6.88 -9.62 36.04
C GLY A 375 7.25 -10.08 34.63
N LEU A 376 6.28 -10.07 33.70
CA LEU A 376 6.50 -10.45 32.31
C LEU A 376 7.36 -9.45 31.53
N SER A 377 7.41 -8.18 31.95
CA SER A 377 8.31 -7.19 31.34
C SER A 377 9.71 -7.23 31.96
N LEU A 378 9.85 -7.59 33.23
CA LEU A 378 11.13 -7.67 33.95
C LEU A 378 11.90 -8.96 33.64
N LEU A 379 11.22 -10.10 33.59
CA LEU A 379 11.84 -11.41 33.34
C LEU A 379 12.74 -11.43 32.09
N PRO A 380 12.28 -11.01 30.89
CA PRO A 380 13.13 -11.01 29.71
C PRO A 380 14.33 -10.07 29.84
N VAL A 381 14.21 -8.94 30.55
CA VAL A 381 15.33 -8.04 30.82
C VAL A 381 16.41 -8.74 31.64
N LEU A 382 16.02 -9.44 32.71
CA LEU A 382 16.97 -10.19 33.55
C LEU A 382 17.64 -11.32 32.77
N VAL A 383 16.88 -12.09 31.99
CA VAL A 383 17.41 -13.20 31.19
C VAL A 383 18.40 -12.69 30.14
N LEU A 384 18.05 -11.62 29.41
CA LEU A 384 18.92 -11.01 28.40
C LEU A 384 20.19 -10.43 29.04
N ALA A 385 20.09 -9.81 30.22
CA ALA A 385 21.25 -9.27 30.92
C ALA A 385 22.19 -10.37 31.47
N LEU A 386 21.64 -11.48 31.98
CA LEU A 386 22.42 -12.58 32.56
C LEU A 386 23.10 -13.45 31.50
N LEU A 387 22.49 -13.57 30.32
CA LEU A 387 22.94 -14.45 29.25
C LEU A 387 23.59 -13.69 28.07
N ASP A 388 23.87 -12.39 28.26
CA ASP A 388 24.45 -11.50 27.24
C ASP A 388 23.69 -11.54 25.90
N GLY A 389 22.36 -11.42 26.00
CA GLY A 389 21.47 -11.45 24.86
C GLY A 389 21.53 -10.18 23.98
N PRO A 390 20.84 -10.17 22.82
CA PRO A 390 20.92 -9.08 21.86
C PRO A 390 20.53 -7.73 22.46
N ARG A 391 21.39 -6.72 22.29
CA ARG A 391 21.23 -5.39 22.89
C ARG A 391 19.92 -4.71 22.51
N TYR A 392 19.42 -4.89 21.29
CA TYR A 392 18.15 -4.32 20.85
C TYR A 392 16.93 -4.97 21.54
N LEU A 393 16.98 -6.26 21.87
CA LEU A 393 15.94 -6.92 22.66
C LEU A 393 15.97 -6.45 24.11
N LEU A 394 17.18 -6.33 24.69
CA LEU A 394 17.35 -5.82 26.04
C LEU A 394 16.77 -4.41 26.16
N MET A 395 17.09 -3.55 25.19
CA MET A 395 16.51 -2.21 25.07
C MET A 395 14.98 -2.25 24.94
N ALA A 396 14.44 -3.07 24.03
CA ALA A 396 13.00 -3.12 23.78
C ALA A 396 12.19 -3.58 25.00
N PHE A 397 12.66 -4.62 25.70
CA PHE A 397 12.01 -5.10 26.92
C PHE A 397 12.22 -4.14 28.10
N GLY A 398 13.40 -3.54 28.24
CA GLY A 398 13.67 -2.53 29.26
C GLY A 398 12.78 -1.29 29.09
N ALA A 399 12.64 -0.80 27.86
CA ALA A 399 11.75 0.30 27.53
C ALA A 399 10.27 -0.06 27.76
N THR A 400 9.88 -1.30 27.47
CA THR A 400 8.53 -1.80 27.76
C THR A 400 8.25 -1.83 29.27
N LEU A 401 9.19 -2.28 30.09
CA LEU A 401 9.07 -2.27 31.55
C LEU A 401 8.87 -0.84 32.09
N VAL A 402 9.70 0.10 31.65
CA VAL A 402 9.57 1.53 32.00
C VAL A 402 8.20 2.07 31.57
N LEU A 403 7.76 1.75 30.36
CA LEU A 403 6.46 2.18 29.85
C LEU A 403 5.30 1.64 30.70
N VAL A 404 5.35 0.36 31.11
CA VAL A 404 4.34 -0.25 31.97
C VAL A 404 4.28 0.45 33.33
N LEU A 405 5.43 0.77 33.93
CA LEU A 405 5.51 1.50 35.20
C LEU A 405 4.86 2.89 35.09
N ILE A 406 5.27 3.67 34.09
CA ILE A 406 4.73 5.03 33.86
C ILE A 406 3.22 4.98 33.59
N ASN A 407 2.78 4.11 32.68
CA ASN A 407 1.37 3.98 32.34
C ASN A 407 0.54 3.55 33.55
N THR A 408 1.05 2.64 34.38
CA THR A 408 0.35 2.20 35.60
C THR A 408 0.22 3.37 36.58
N ALA A 409 1.31 4.09 36.85
CA ALA A 409 1.31 5.25 37.74
C ALA A 409 0.34 6.35 37.29
N ILE A 410 0.30 6.66 35.99
CA ILE A 410 -0.66 7.63 35.44
C ILE A 410 -2.09 7.09 35.54
N THR A 411 -2.32 5.81 35.22
CA THR A 411 -3.64 5.17 35.26
C THR A 411 -4.25 5.16 36.67
N VAL A 412 -3.43 5.27 37.72
CA VAL A 412 -3.91 5.46 39.10
C VAL A 412 -4.71 6.75 39.26
N TRP A 413 -4.50 7.78 38.43
CA TRP A 413 -5.20 9.08 38.52
C TRP A 413 -6.00 9.43 37.26
N TRP A 414 -5.50 9.06 36.09
CA TRP A 414 -6.06 9.44 34.79
C TRP A 414 -5.89 8.36 33.72
N LYS A 415 -6.94 8.12 32.92
CA LYS A 415 -6.99 7.02 31.95
C LYS A 415 -6.14 7.32 30.70
N VAL A 416 -4.87 6.92 30.69
CA VAL A 416 -4.01 7.01 29.49
C VAL A 416 -4.25 5.86 28.50
N SER A 417 -4.00 6.09 27.21
CA SER A 417 -4.14 5.06 26.17
C SER A 417 -2.91 4.16 26.08
N GLN A 418 -2.97 3.01 26.76
CA GLN A 418 -1.91 1.98 26.73
C GLN A 418 -1.69 1.39 25.32
N HIS A 419 -2.73 1.38 24.48
CA HIS A 419 -2.61 0.94 23.08
C HIS A 419 -1.73 1.89 22.28
N VAL A 420 -2.02 3.19 22.34
CA VAL A 420 -1.27 4.20 21.58
C VAL A 420 0.16 4.29 22.11
N SER A 421 0.36 4.20 23.42
CA SER A 421 1.70 4.23 24.00
C SER A 421 2.56 3.02 23.60
N GLY A 422 1.97 1.82 23.55
CA GLY A 422 2.70 0.61 23.15
C GLY A 422 3.09 0.63 21.67
N ILE A 423 2.18 1.10 20.82
CA ILE A 423 2.46 1.28 19.38
C ILE A 423 3.52 2.36 19.16
N ALA A 424 3.41 3.49 19.86
CA ALA A 424 4.42 4.54 19.81
C ALA A 424 5.80 4.05 20.24
N LEU A 425 5.89 3.31 21.35
CA LEU A 425 7.14 2.71 21.79
C LEU A 425 7.73 1.80 20.71
N GLY A 426 6.97 0.80 20.23
CA GLY A 426 7.46 -0.17 19.25
C GLY A 426 7.87 0.47 17.92
N ALA A 427 7.01 1.34 17.37
CA ALA A 427 7.25 2.01 16.10
C ALA A 427 8.48 2.94 16.16
N THR A 428 8.66 3.69 17.26
CA THR A 428 9.83 4.56 17.43
C THR A 428 11.10 3.75 17.65
N LEU A 429 11.07 2.68 18.44
CA LEU A 429 12.24 1.82 18.64
C LEU A 429 12.71 1.16 17.34
N ILE A 430 11.81 0.53 16.58
CA ILE A 430 12.21 -0.12 15.33
C ILE A 430 12.73 0.89 14.30
N THR A 431 12.13 2.09 14.24
CA THR A 431 12.61 3.18 13.38
C THR A 431 14.01 3.66 13.82
N GLY A 432 14.26 3.78 15.12
CA GLY A 432 15.58 4.16 15.64
C GLY A 432 16.66 3.09 15.41
N VAL A 433 16.31 1.81 15.49
CA VAL A 433 17.25 0.69 15.30
C VAL A 433 17.57 0.46 13.82
N VAL A 434 16.55 0.43 12.97
CA VAL A 434 16.70 0.10 11.54
C VAL A 434 17.03 1.34 10.70
N GLY A 435 16.58 2.52 11.14
CA GLY A 435 16.85 3.79 10.50
C GLY A 435 15.66 4.37 9.71
N PRO A 436 15.91 5.41 8.89
CA PRO A 436 14.87 6.22 8.26
C PRO A 436 13.88 5.47 7.35
N THR A 437 14.24 4.28 6.86
CA THR A 437 13.38 3.43 6.03
C THR A 437 12.06 3.06 6.71
N LEU A 438 12.06 2.96 8.04
CA LEU A 438 10.88 2.58 8.82
C LEU A 438 10.10 3.78 9.38
N ILE A 439 10.43 5.02 8.99
CA ILE A 439 9.63 6.21 9.33
C ILE A 439 8.12 6.02 9.02
N PRO A 440 7.68 5.38 7.91
CA PRO A 440 6.25 5.15 7.66
C PRO A 440 5.55 4.33 8.75
N VAL A 441 6.28 3.49 9.50
CA VAL A 441 5.73 2.71 10.61
C VAL A 441 5.23 3.64 11.73
N LEU A 442 5.77 4.86 11.85
CA LEU A 442 5.28 5.86 12.80
C LEU A 442 3.84 6.32 12.50
N LEU A 443 3.33 6.14 11.28
CA LEU A 443 1.93 6.41 10.93
C LEU A 443 0.94 5.48 11.66
N LEU A 444 1.42 4.36 12.22
CA LEU A 444 0.59 3.51 13.09
C LEU A 444 0.14 4.26 14.36
N ILE A 445 0.92 5.24 14.84
CA ILE A 445 0.61 6.02 16.05
C ILE A 445 -0.68 6.84 15.87
N PRO A 446 -0.77 7.79 14.91
CA PRO A 446 -2.01 8.54 14.69
C PRO A 446 -3.15 7.65 14.22
N LEU A 447 -2.87 6.56 13.49
CA LEU A 447 -3.90 5.59 13.04
C LEU A 447 -4.58 4.89 14.22
N VAL A 448 -3.79 4.36 15.16
CA VAL A 448 -4.31 3.71 16.36
C VAL A 448 -4.93 4.74 17.29
N ALA A 449 -4.38 5.95 17.41
CA ALA A 449 -5.01 7.04 18.16
C ALA A 449 -6.41 7.37 17.62
N TRP A 450 -6.54 7.56 16.31
CA TRP A 450 -7.83 7.77 15.64
C TRP A 450 -8.80 6.62 15.94
N ALA A 451 -8.35 5.37 15.80
CA ALA A 451 -9.20 4.19 16.01
C ALA A 451 -9.72 4.11 17.46
N ARG A 452 -8.89 4.46 18.44
CA ARG A 452 -9.27 4.46 19.87
C ARG A 452 -10.24 5.59 20.21
N VAL A 453 -10.12 6.76 19.58
CA VAL A 453 -11.05 7.89 19.75
C VAL A 453 -12.37 7.61 19.04
N ARG A 454 -12.32 7.19 17.78
CA ARG A 454 -13.51 6.89 16.96
C ARG A 454 -14.30 5.70 17.49
N GLY A 455 -13.62 4.73 18.10
CA GLY A 455 -14.23 3.61 18.80
C GLY A 455 -14.69 3.93 20.23
N GLU A 456 -14.69 5.21 20.62
CA GLU A 456 -15.18 5.72 21.92
C GLU A 456 -14.47 5.14 23.15
N ALA A 457 -13.32 4.49 22.96
CA ALA A 457 -12.57 3.87 24.04
C ALA A 457 -11.70 4.89 24.81
N HIS A 458 -11.30 5.97 24.15
CA HIS A 458 -10.45 7.04 24.69
C HIS A 458 -10.79 8.42 24.10
N THR A 459 -10.35 9.48 24.79
CA THR A 459 -10.42 10.86 24.27
C THR A 459 -9.13 11.26 23.57
N VAL A 460 -9.17 12.32 22.75
CA VAL A 460 -7.99 12.83 22.03
C VAL A 460 -6.81 13.14 22.98
N PRO A 461 -7.00 13.84 24.12
CA PRO A 461 -5.90 14.08 25.07
C PRO A 461 -5.29 12.79 25.62
N GLN A 462 -6.09 11.77 25.91
CA GLN A 462 -5.61 10.48 26.42
C GLN A 462 -4.74 9.74 25.40
N THR A 463 -5.08 9.85 24.12
CA THR A 463 -4.29 9.25 23.04
C THR A 463 -3.02 10.03 22.75
N ILE A 464 -3.06 11.37 22.78
CA ILE A 464 -1.88 12.23 22.63
C ILE A 464 -0.88 11.94 23.76
N ALA A 465 -1.35 11.95 25.01
CA ALA A 465 -0.50 11.63 26.16
C ALA A 465 0.14 10.24 26.03
N GLY A 466 -0.65 9.22 25.68
CA GLY A 466 -0.13 7.88 25.44
C GLY A 466 0.95 7.85 24.36
N GLY A 467 0.72 8.50 23.23
CA GLY A 467 1.68 8.61 22.14
C GLY A 467 2.97 9.29 22.57
N THR A 468 2.89 10.46 23.20
CA THR A 468 4.06 11.22 23.69
C THR A 468 4.87 10.43 24.69
N ILE A 469 4.23 9.73 25.64
CA ILE A 469 4.93 8.88 26.61
C ILE A 469 5.67 7.73 25.89
N GLY A 470 5.00 7.04 24.97
CA GLY A 470 5.60 5.94 24.22
C GLY A 470 6.82 6.38 23.40
N VAL A 471 6.70 7.50 22.66
CA VAL A 471 7.82 8.10 21.91
C VAL A 471 8.94 8.52 22.85
N GLY A 472 8.63 9.21 23.95
CA GLY A 472 9.61 9.70 24.91
C GLY A 472 10.43 8.57 25.55
N VAL A 473 9.76 7.48 25.97
CA VAL A 473 10.43 6.29 26.51
C VAL A 473 11.31 5.61 25.45
N ALA A 474 10.84 5.51 24.21
CA ALA A 474 11.63 4.95 23.12
C ALA A 474 12.89 5.79 22.84
N LEU A 475 12.76 7.12 22.72
CA LEU A 475 13.89 8.01 22.46
C LEU A 475 14.92 7.99 23.60
N LEU A 476 14.46 7.94 24.86
CA LEU A 476 15.35 7.79 26.01
C LEU A 476 16.11 6.46 25.94
N ALA A 477 15.41 5.36 25.64
CA ALA A 477 16.04 4.04 25.50
C ALA A 477 17.07 4.03 24.36
N LEU A 478 16.75 4.58 23.19
CA LEU A 478 17.68 4.68 22.06
C LEU A 478 18.94 5.46 22.43
N ARG A 479 18.80 6.59 23.14
CA ARG A 479 19.94 7.39 23.63
C ARG A 479 20.80 6.62 24.64
N LEU A 480 20.19 5.97 25.63
CA LEU A 480 20.91 5.19 26.65
C LEU A 480 21.70 4.02 26.06
N PHE A 481 21.23 3.48 24.93
CA PHE A 481 21.90 2.40 24.21
C PHE A 481 22.83 2.89 23.09
N GLY A 482 22.97 4.21 22.90
CA GLY A 482 23.89 4.82 21.93
C GLY A 482 23.47 4.67 20.46
N LEU A 483 22.17 4.58 20.18
CA LEU A 483 21.62 4.38 18.83
C LEU A 483 21.11 5.67 18.17
N VAL A 484 20.88 6.74 18.95
CA VAL A 484 20.44 8.08 18.48
C VAL A 484 21.06 9.17 19.32
#